data_AF-C4GB50-F1
#
_entry.id   AF-C4GB50-F1
#
_cell.length_a   1.000
_cell.length_b   1.000
_cell.length_c   1.000
_cell.angle_alpha   90.00
_cell.angle_beta   90.00
_cell.angle_gamma   90.00
#
_symmetry.space_group_name_H-M   'P 1'
#
loop_
_entity.id
_entity.type
_entity.pdbx_description
1 polymer ?
#
loop_
_entity_poly.entity_id
_entity_poly.type
_entity_poly.pdbx_seq_one_letter_code
_entity_poly.pdbx_strand_id
1 'polypeptide(L)'
;MRLSEREPFRPEAADTEIKRRVKENKMKQTVIIKSSKYGMTLFLDDRIPFEDLIRDICRKFHDSKSFFGASSFALGIEGRKMTAKEIQVVVEAIELNSEIHISMLQETDPMTDKLLVKSMEEARLLNIYRNAMIINGSVRREKKISSDTSVIVLGDLSARASIQAAGNVIVMGTLSGQVTAGYPDNDDCYIVANQFDNHDLTIGSVSGSPVEEKKWSFRARKSKNLPRAVAVFEGALIMEPLSSGLVPQLTGRKLKEE
;
A
#
# COMPACT_ATOMS: atom_id res chain seq x y z
N MET A 1 -55.67 -1.35 -52.69
CA MET A 1 -54.45 -1.19 -51.87
C MET A 1 -54.75 -1.68 -50.45
N ARG A 2 -54.25 -2.85 -50.05
CA ARG A 2 -54.31 -3.33 -48.67
C ARG A 2 -52.97 -3.05 -48.01
N LEU A 3 -52.95 -2.17 -47.02
CA LEU A 3 -51.79 -1.90 -46.17
C LEU A 3 -51.77 -2.94 -45.05
N SER A 4 -50.67 -3.67 -44.93
CA SER A 4 -50.41 -4.66 -43.88
C SER A 4 -50.11 -3.97 -42.56
N GLU A 5 -50.90 -4.25 -41.53
CA GLU A 5 -50.60 -3.91 -40.14
C GLU A 5 -49.33 -4.66 -39.70
N ARG A 6 -48.26 -3.93 -39.40
CA ARG A 6 -47.08 -4.47 -38.72
C ARG A 6 -47.37 -4.54 -37.23
N GLU A 7 -47.26 -5.73 -36.64
CA GLU A 7 -47.35 -5.91 -35.19
C GLU A 7 -46.31 -5.04 -34.47
N PRO A 8 -46.66 -4.40 -33.34
CA PRO A 8 -45.72 -3.60 -32.58
C PRO A 8 -44.65 -4.49 -31.92
N PHE A 9 -43.40 -4.14 -32.19
CA PHE A 9 -42.20 -4.72 -31.58
C PHE A 9 -42.27 -4.59 -30.05
N ARG A 10 -42.44 -5.72 -29.34
CA ARG A 10 -42.49 -5.78 -27.87
C ARG A 10 -41.08 -5.68 -27.27
N PRO A 11 -40.70 -4.57 -26.61
CA PRO A 11 -39.34 -4.39 -26.05
C PRO A 11 -39.07 -5.22 -24.79
N GLU A 12 -40.12 -5.67 -24.08
CA GLU A 12 -40.00 -6.37 -22.79
C GLU A 12 -39.33 -7.74 -22.87
N ALA A 13 -39.50 -8.46 -23.98
CA ALA A 13 -38.88 -9.78 -24.17
C ALA A 13 -37.35 -9.70 -24.27
N ALA A 14 -36.83 -8.70 -24.99
CA ALA A 14 -35.38 -8.52 -25.17
C ALA A 14 -34.69 -8.09 -23.87
N ASP A 15 -35.34 -7.24 -23.07
CA ASP A 15 -34.79 -6.73 -21.82
C ASP A 15 -34.77 -7.81 -20.70
N THR A 16 -35.74 -8.73 -20.75
CA THR A 16 -35.80 -9.92 -19.89
C THR A 16 -34.72 -10.93 -20.28
N GLU A 17 -34.50 -11.15 -21.58
CA GLU A 17 -33.45 -12.02 -22.12
C GLU A 17 -32.03 -11.52 -21.75
N ILE A 18 -31.79 -10.21 -21.84
CA ILE A 18 -30.52 -9.57 -21.45
C ILE A 18 -30.28 -9.70 -19.94
N LYS A 19 -31.30 -9.42 -19.11
CA LYS A 19 -31.20 -9.62 -17.65
C LYS A 19 -30.96 -11.10 -17.30
N ARG A 20 -31.56 -12.04 -18.05
CA ARG A 20 -31.33 -13.49 -17.89
C ARG A 20 -29.90 -13.88 -18.28
N ARG A 21 -29.38 -13.38 -19.41
CA ARG A 21 -28.00 -13.60 -19.87
C ARG A 21 -26.95 -13.00 -18.95
N VAL A 22 -27.19 -11.81 -18.39
CA VAL A 22 -26.30 -11.19 -17.39
C VAL A 22 -26.33 -12.00 -16.09
N LYS A 23 -27.50 -12.50 -15.67
CA LYS A 23 -27.64 -13.38 -14.50
C LYS A 23 -27.00 -14.76 -14.73
N GLU A 24 -27.10 -15.33 -15.93
CA GLU A 24 -26.42 -16.57 -16.34
C GLU A 24 -24.90 -16.40 -16.44
N ASN A 25 -24.38 -15.28 -16.95
CA ASN A 25 -22.95 -15.01 -16.96
C ASN A 25 -22.39 -14.80 -15.54
N LYS A 26 -23.19 -14.23 -14.63
CA LYS A 26 -22.83 -14.14 -13.21
C LYS A 26 -22.82 -15.52 -12.52
N MET A 27 -23.58 -16.48 -13.04
CA MET A 27 -23.62 -17.88 -12.57
C MET A 27 -22.48 -18.76 -13.11
N LYS A 28 -21.65 -18.27 -14.04
CA LYS A 28 -20.52 -19.02 -14.62
C LYS A 28 -19.18 -18.78 -13.93
N GLN A 29 -19.09 -17.81 -13.00
CA GLN A 29 -17.84 -17.53 -12.29
C GLN A 29 -17.79 -18.32 -11.00
N THR A 30 -17.02 -19.41 -11.02
CA THR A 30 -16.74 -20.32 -9.90
C THR A 30 -15.81 -19.72 -8.83
N VAL A 31 -15.00 -18.74 -9.25
CA VAL A 31 -14.10 -17.97 -8.39
C VAL A 31 -14.34 -16.49 -8.69
N ILE A 32 -14.65 -15.68 -7.68
CA ILE A 32 -14.77 -14.23 -7.81
C ILE A 32 -13.79 -13.57 -6.85
N ILE A 33 -12.98 -12.65 -7.38
CA ILE A 33 -12.02 -11.87 -6.61
C ILE A 33 -12.67 -10.52 -6.30
N LYS A 34 -12.76 -10.16 -5.02
CA LYS A 34 -13.08 -8.81 -4.58
C LYS A 34 -11.86 -8.23 -3.86
N SER A 35 -11.33 -7.13 -4.38
CA SER A 35 -10.16 -6.46 -3.80
C SER A 35 -10.60 -5.23 -3.01
N SER A 36 -9.83 -4.90 -1.97
CA SER A 36 -9.99 -3.70 -1.14
C SER A 36 -8.62 -3.06 -0.87
N LYS A 37 -8.60 -1.88 -0.22
CA LYS A 37 -7.34 -1.21 0.20
C LYS A 37 -6.49 -2.07 1.16
N TYR A 38 -7.11 -3.02 1.88
CA TYR A 38 -6.48 -3.74 3.00
C TYR A 38 -6.36 -5.25 2.80
N GLY A 39 -6.90 -5.79 1.72
CA GLY A 39 -6.94 -7.24 1.50
C GLY A 39 -7.82 -7.63 0.33
N MET A 40 -7.99 -8.94 0.17
CA MET A 40 -8.72 -9.56 -0.92
C MET A 40 -9.63 -10.65 -0.38
N THR A 41 -10.88 -10.66 -0.85
CA THR A 41 -11.85 -11.72 -0.53
C THR A 41 -12.09 -12.57 -1.77
N LEU A 42 -11.86 -13.88 -1.64
CA LEU A 42 -12.23 -14.89 -2.61
C LEU A 42 -13.60 -15.44 -2.31
N PHE A 43 -14.53 -15.24 -3.23
CA PHE A 43 -15.82 -15.94 -3.22
C PHE A 43 -15.67 -17.19 -4.08
N LEU A 44 -15.82 -18.34 -3.44
CA LEU A 44 -15.63 -19.66 -4.01
C LEU A 44 -16.98 -20.37 -4.12
N ASP A 45 -17.26 -20.96 -5.28
CA ASP A 45 -18.46 -21.76 -5.48
C ASP A 45 -18.36 -23.09 -4.71
N ASP A 46 -19.36 -23.40 -3.88
CA ASP A 46 -19.42 -24.63 -3.08
C ASP A 46 -19.96 -25.83 -3.85
N ARG A 47 -20.48 -25.63 -5.07
CA ARG A 47 -21.12 -26.70 -5.87
C ARG A 47 -20.15 -27.51 -6.71
N ILE A 48 -18.91 -27.04 -6.88
CA ILE A 48 -17.90 -27.72 -7.74
C ILE A 48 -16.90 -28.54 -6.90
N PRO A 49 -16.23 -29.55 -7.49
CA PRO A 49 -15.10 -30.22 -6.84
C PRO A 49 -13.97 -29.24 -6.48
N PHE A 50 -13.24 -29.54 -5.41
CA PHE A 50 -12.17 -28.66 -4.93
C PHE A 50 -11.02 -28.56 -5.93
N GLU A 51 -10.72 -29.64 -6.65
CA GLU A 51 -9.68 -29.71 -7.66
C GLU A 51 -9.97 -28.77 -8.83
N ASP A 52 -11.23 -28.70 -9.26
CA ASP A 52 -11.67 -27.79 -10.31
C ASP A 52 -11.61 -26.33 -9.83
N LEU A 53 -11.96 -26.09 -8.57
CA LEU A 53 -11.84 -24.78 -7.94
C LEU A 53 -10.39 -24.29 -7.91
N ILE A 54 -9.43 -25.14 -7.55
CA ILE A 54 -8.00 -24.79 -7.56
C ILE A 54 -7.52 -24.44 -8.96
N ARG A 55 -7.92 -25.20 -9.99
CA ARG A 55 -7.59 -24.88 -11.39
C ARG A 55 -8.11 -23.51 -11.79
N ASP A 56 -9.32 -23.18 -11.37
CA ASP A 56 -9.94 -21.90 -11.65
C ASP A 56 -9.25 -20.75 -10.92
N ILE A 57 -8.80 -20.96 -9.68
CA ILE A 57 -7.97 -20.02 -8.90
C ILE A 57 -6.64 -19.77 -9.62
N CYS A 58 -5.89 -20.83 -9.93
CA CYS A 58 -4.59 -20.72 -10.62
C CYS A 58 -4.70 -19.90 -11.90
N ARG A 59 -5.70 -20.22 -12.75
CA ARG A 59 -5.94 -19.49 -14.00
C ARG A 59 -6.25 -18.02 -13.74
N LYS A 60 -7.13 -17.73 -12.78
CA LYS A 60 -7.57 -16.35 -12.52
C LYS A 60 -6.45 -15.47 -11.99
N PHE A 61 -5.58 -15.99 -11.12
CA PHE A 61 -4.42 -15.25 -10.60
C PHE A 61 -3.29 -15.13 -11.62
N HIS A 62 -3.10 -16.14 -12.47
CA HIS A 62 -2.19 -16.04 -13.61
C HIS A 62 -2.60 -14.93 -14.58
N ASP A 63 -3.88 -14.90 -14.97
CA ASP A 63 -4.42 -13.92 -15.92
C ASP A 63 -4.46 -12.50 -15.35
N SER A 64 -4.53 -12.37 -14.02
CA SER A 64 -4.63 -11.08 -13.31
C SER A 64 -3.30 -10.55 -12.76
N LYS A 65 -2.15 -11.13 -13.17
CA LYS A 65 -0.82 -10.73 -12.68
C LYS A 65 -0.54 -9.23 -12.80
N SER A 66 -0.94 -8.60 -13.90
CA SER A 66 -0.75 -7.16 -14.14
C SER A 66 -1.61 -6.27 -13.23
N PHE A 67 -2.65 -6.83 -12.60
CA PHE A 67 -3.59 -6.11 -11.77
C PHE A 67 -3.13 -6.01 -10.31
N PHE A 68 -2.37 -7.00 -9.82
CA PHE A 68 -2.05 -7.11 -8.39
C PHE A 68 -0.63 -6.67 -8.01
N GLY A 69 0.33 -6.67 -8.95
CA GLY A 69 1.73 -6.30 -8.67
C GLY A 69 2.35 -7.08 -7.49
N ALA A 70 3.57 -6.69 -7.09
CA ALA A 70 4.17 -7.21 -5.86
C ALA A 70 3.48 -6.55 -4.64
N SER A 71 2.62 -7.31 -3.96
CA SER A 71 1.81 -6.81 -2.84
C SER A 71 1.56 -7.90 -1.80
N SER A 72 1.52 -7.49 -0.51
CA SER A 72 1.13 -8.38 0.58
C SER A 72 -0.33 -8.14 0.97
N PHE A 73 -1.15 -9.20 1.00
CA PHE A 73 -2.58 -9.12 1.27
C PHE A 73 -3.02 -10.02 2.43
N ALA A 74 -4.04 -9.55 3.16
CA ALA A 74 -4.93 -10.43 3.91
C ALA A 74 -5.92 -11.11 2.95
N LEU A 75 -6.16 -12.42 3.12
CA LEU A 75 -7.07 -13.22 2.31
C LEU A 75 -8.31 -13.63 3.11
N GLY A 76 -9.49 -13.16 2.70
CA GLY A 76 -10.78 -13.69 3.14
C GLY A 76 -11.30 -14.76 2.18
N ILE A 77 -11.96 -15.79 2.70
CA ILE A 77 -12.63 -16.82 1.90
C ILE A 77 -14.12 -16.85 2.25
N GLU A 78 -14.95 -16.67 1.24
CA GLU A 78 -16.41 -16.66 1.35
C GLU A 78 -17.04 -17.61 0.32
N GLY A 79 -18.31 -17.96 0.52
CA GLY A 79 -19.08 -18.80 -0.40
C GLY A 79 -18.85 -20.30 -0.26
N ARG A 80 -17.71 -20.74 0.30
CA ARG A 80 -17.41 -22.17 0.53
C ARG A 80 -16.75 -22.39 1.89
N LYS A 81 -17.21 -23.39 2.63
CA LYS A 81 -16.52 -23.86 3.85
C LYS A 81 -15.27 -24.65 3.46
N MET A 82 -14.17 -24.40 4.14
CA MET A 82 -12.89 -25.03 3.86
C MET A 82 -12.21 -25.51 5.14
N THR A 83 -11.46 -26.59 5.01
CA THR A 83 -10.55 -27.07 6.05
C THR A 83 -9.23 -26.30 6.01
N ALA A 84 -8.47 -26.32 7.10
CA ALA A 84 -7.15 -25.67 7.16
C ALA A 84 -6.20 -26.16 6.04
N LYS A 85 -6.28 -27.46 5.68
CA LYS A 85 -5.47 -28.03 4.59
C LYS A 85 -5.87 -27.46 3.22
N GLU A 86 -7.17 -27.37 2.94
CA GLU A 86 -7.64 -26.81 1.67
C GLU A 86 -7.31 -25.32 1.55
N ILE A 87 -7.39 -24.57 2.66
CA ILE A 87 -6.99 -23.16 2.69
C ILE A 87 -5.51 -23.01 2.35
N GLN A 88 -4.64 -23.86 2.91
CA GLN A 88 -3.20 -23.84 2.60
C GLN A 88 -2.93 -24.11 1.12
N VAL A 89 -3.65 -25.05 0.50
CA VAL A 89 -3.55 -25.33 -0.94
C VAL A 89 -4.01 -24.12 -1.77
N VAL A 90 -5.07 -23.42 -1.35
CA VAL A 90 -5.52 -22.19 -2.01
C VAL A 90 -4.45 -21.09 -1.93
N VAL A 91 -3.86 -20.89 -0.75
CA VAL A 91 -2.78 -19.91 -0.55
C VAL A 91 -1.60 -20.22 -1.46
N GLU A 92 -1.12 -21.45 -1.46
CA GLU A 92 0.00 -21.88 -2.31
C GLU A 92 -0.32 -21.72 -3.80
N ALA A 93 -1.54 -22.05 -4.22
CA ALA A 93 -2.00 -21.86 -5.60
C ALA A 93 -1.95 -20.39 -6.03
N ILE A 94 -2.28 -19.45 -5.14
CA ILE A 94 -2.24 -18.01 -5.42
C ILE A 94 -0.79 -17.53 -5.54
N GLU A 95 0.05 -17.84 -4.55
CA GLU A 95 1.44 -17.38 -4.48
C GLU A 95 2.30 -17.95 -5.62
N LEU A 96 2.09 -19.21 -6.01
CA LEU A 96 2.82 -19.81 -7.15
C LEU A 96 2.40 -19.23 -8.51
N ASN A 97 1.19 -18.69 -8.62
CA ASN A 97 0.63 -18.20 -9.88
C ASN A 97 0.55 -16.67 -9.96
N SER A 98 1.08 -15.93 -8.97
CA SER A 98 1.10 -14.47 -8.94
C SER A 98 2.32 -13.93 -8.19
N GLU A 99 2.49 -12.60 -8.13
CA GLU A 99 3.51 -11.94 -7.30
C GLU A 99 2.95 -11.54 -5.91
N ILE A 100 1.81 -12.10 -5.53
CA ILE A 100 1.13 -11.82 -4.27
C ILE A 100 1.74 -12.67 -3.17
N HIS A 101 1.93 -12.08 -1.99
CA HIS A 101 2.21 -12.80 -0.74
C HIS A 101 1.04 -12.69 0.24
N ILE A 102 0.53 -13.81 0.72
CA ILE A 102 -0.60 -13.84 1.65
C ILE A 102 -0.06 -13.83 3.08
N SER A 103 -0.17 -12.69 3.76
CA SER A 103 0.38 -12.50 5.11
C SER A 103 -0.57 -12.95 6.22
N MET A 104 -1.88 -13.03 5.95
CA MET A 104 -2.90 -13.36 6.95
C MET A 104 -4.19 -13.89 6.32
N LEU A 105 -4.91 -14.77 7.03
CA LEU A 105 -6.26 -15.19 6.70
C LEU A 105 -7.28 -14.36 7.48
N GLN A 106 -8.32 -13.85 6.81
CA GLN A 106 -9.40 -13.07 7.43
C GLN A 106 -10.57 -14.00 7.74
N GLU A 107 -10.94 -14.13 9.01
CA GLU A 107 -12.16 -14.84 9.44
C GLU A 107 -13.38 -13.92 9.28
N THR A 108 -14.41 -14.40 8.58
CA THR A 108 -15.65 -13.65 8.36
C THR A 108 -16.53 -13.62 9.61
N ASP A 109 -16.49 -12.50 10.34
CA ASP A 109 -17.59 -12.04 11.20
C ASP A 109 -17.76 -10.50 11.11
N PRO A 110 -18.97 -9.97 10.77
CA PRO A 110 -19.18 -8.55 10.47
C PRO A 110 -18.97 -7.57 11.65
N MET A 111 -19.07 -8.04 12.90
CA MET A 111 -18.78 -7.22 14.09
C MET A 111 -17.30 -7.20 14.42
N THR A 112 -16.61 -8.31 14.15
CA THR A 112 -15.17 -8.46 14.28
C THR A 112 -14.42 -7.60 13.24
N ASP A 113 -15.00 -7.39 12.06
CA ASP A 113 -14.36 -6.69 10.93
C ASP A 113 -13.96 -5.22 11.23
N LYS A 114 -14.76 -4.45 11.97
CA LYS A 114 -14.40 -3.06 12.31
C LYS A 114 -13.32 -2.97 13.39
N LEU A 115 -13.35 -3.86 14.39
CA LEU A 115 -12.33 -3.91 15.42
C LEU A 115 -11.03 -4.51 14.90
N LEU A 116 -11.11 -5.51 14.01
CA LEU A 116 -9.98 -6.17 13.37
C LEU A 116 -9.31 -5.25 12.34
N VAL A 117 -10.07 -4.57 11.46
CA VAL A 117 -9.51 -3.57 10.54
C VAL A 117 -8.82 -2.45 11.31
N LYS A 118 -9.42 -2.01 12.43
CA LYS A 118 -8.81 -0.99 13.27
C LYS A 118 -7.54 -1.51 13.97
N SER A 119 -7.56 -2.72 14.54
CA SER A 119 -6.39 -3.30 15.19
C SER A 119 -5.29 -3.68 14.20
N MET A 120 -5.64 -4.03 12.97
CA MET A 120 -4.71 -4.29 11.86
C MET A 120 -4.11 -3.00 11.33
N GLU A 121 -4.90 -1.93 11.18
CA GLU A 121 -4.37 -0.61 10.82
C GLU A 121 -3.44 -0.10 11.93
N GLU A 122 -3.85 -0.25 13.19
CA GLU A 122 -2.99 0.05 14.34
C GLU A 122 -1.71 -0.80 14.33
N ALA A 123 -1.79 -2.11 14.07
CA ALA A 123 -0.63 -2.99 13.97
C ALA A 123 0.27 -2.68 12.76
N ARG A 124 -0.31 -2.29 11.62
CA ARG A 124 0.39 -1.86 10.42
C ARG A 124 1.13 -0.55 10.68
N LEU A 125 0.45 0.45 11.25
CA LEU A 125 1.06 1.71 11.66
C LEU A 125 2.16 1.46 12.69
N LEU A 126 1.92 0.61 13.70
CA LEU A 126 2.95 0.20 14.66
C LEU A 126 4.13 -0.46 13.98
N ASN A 127 3.93 -1.35 13.00
CA ASN A 127 5.02 -1.97 12.23
C ASN A 127 5.81 -0.97 11.39
N ILE A 128 5.14 0.01 10.75
CA ILE A 128 5.80 1.08 9.99
C ILE A 128 6.73 1.92 10.89
N TYR A 129 6.31 2.17 12.13
CA TYR A 129 7.07 2.96 13.11
C TYR A 129 8.08 2.14 13.93
N ARG A 130 7.86 0.83 14.14
CA ARG A 130 8.74 -0.05 14.93
C ARG A 130 9.82 -0.74 14.09
N ASN A 131 9.52 -1.03 12.84
CA ASN A 131 10.44 -1.72 11.94
C ASN A 131 10.97 -0.76 10.88
N ALA A 132 12.23 -0.97 10.50
CA ALA A 132 12.84 -0.25 9.41
C ALA A 132 13.70 -1.19 8.55
N MET A 133 13.60 -1.05 7.23
CA MET A 133 14.55 -1.63 6.31
C MET A 133 15.89 -0.90 6.44
N ILE A 134 16.93 -1.61 6.90
CA ILE A 134 18.28 -1.07 7.01
C ILE A 134 19.07 -1.44 5.76
N ILE A 135 19.52 -0.43 5.02
CA ILE A 135 20.41 -0.56 3.88
C ILE A 135 21.83 -0.27 4.33
N ASN A 136 22.65 -1.32 4.34
CA ASN A 136 24.07 -1.20 4.65
C ASN A 136 24.84 -0.65 3.44
N GLY A 137 25.15 0.65 3.47
CA GLY A 137 25.93 1.36 2.44
C GLY A 137 25.11 2.30 1.56
N SER A 138 25.78 2.97 0.62
CA SER A 138 25.14 3.95 -0.27
C SER A 138 24.22 3.29 -1.30
N VAL A 139 23.09 3.91 -1.60
CA VAL A 139 22.22 3.56 -2.72
C VAL A 139 22.68 4.29 -3.98
N ARG A 140 23.12 3.52 -4.99
CA ARG A 140 23.70 4.00 -6.24
C ARG A 140 23.03 3.32 -7.45
N ARG A 141 23.22 3.89 -8.65
CA ARG A 141 22.89 3.30 -9.98
C ARG A 141 21.40 3.03 -10.27
N GLU A 142 20.57 4.05 -10.53
CA GLU A 142 19.18 3.89 -11.03
C GLU A 142 18.28 2.92 -10.23
N LYS A 143 18.69 2.60 -9.00
CA LYS A 143 17.95 1.73 -8.11
C LYS A 143 16.75 2.49 -7.56
N LYS A 144 15.59 1.87 -7.69
CA LYS A 144 14.36 2.27 -7.04
C LYS A 144 14.09 1.31 -5.89
N ILE A 145 14.06 1.84 -4.67
CA ILE A 145 13.77 1.07 -3.46
C ILE A 145 12.35 1.42 -3.02
N SER A 146 11.52 0.40 -2.85
CA SER A 146 10.18 0.52 -2.27
C SER A 146 10.15 -0.26 -0.96
N SER A 147 9.58 0.33 0.10
CA SER A 147 9.38 -0.33 1.38
C SER A 147 8.03 0.03 2.00
N ASP A 148 7.39 -0.97 2.59
CA ASP A 148 6.18 -0.86 3.40
C ASP A 148 6.46 -0.45 4.85
N THR A 149 7.72 -0.21 5.21
CA THR A 149 8.15 0.27 6.54
C THR A 149 9.02 1.52 6.39
N SER A 150 9.64 1.98 7.48
CA SER A 150 10.64 3.04 7.40
C SER A 150 11.92 2.54 6.71
N VAL A 151 12.70 3.42 6.10
CA VAL A 151 13.98 3.08 5.45
C VAL A 151 15.12 3.83 6.11
N ILE A 152 16.18 3.12 6.48
CA ILE A 152 17.43 3.70 6.99
C ILE A 152 18.56 3.35 6.02
N VAL A 153 19.22 4.37 5.47
CA VAL A 153 20.41 4.21 4.62
C VAL A 153 21.65 4.54 5.44
N LEU A 154 22.51 3.55 5.67
CA LEU A 154 23.81 3.74 6.32
C LEU A 154 24.86 4.20 5.29
N GLY A 155 24.59 5.33 4.64
CA GLY A 155 25.39 5.91 3.57
C GLY A 155 24.63 6.98 2.80
N ASP A 156 25.07 7.26 1.57
CA ASP A 156 24.47 8.28 0.69
C ASP A 156 23.37 7.73 -0.21
N LEU A 157 22.44 8.60 -0.60
CA LEU A 157 21.49 8.38 -1.68
C LEU A 157 21.93 9.20 -2.90
N SER A 158 22.44 8.54 -3.95
CA SER A 158 22.91 9.22 -5.15
C SER A 158 21.78 9.82 -6.00
N ALA A 159 22.08 10.86 -6.80
CA ALA A 159 21.10 11.57 -7.64
C ALA A 159 20.30 10.70 -8.61
N ARG A 160 20.89 9.57 -9.04
CA ARG A 160 20.23 8.61 -9.93
C ARG A 160 19.39 7.57 -9.19
N ALA A 161 19.28 7.60 -7.87
CA ALA A 161 18.52 6.61 -7.10
C ALA A 161 17.24 7.22 -6.52
N SER A 162 16.26 6.36 -6.21
CA SER A 162 15.03 6.78 -5.55
C SER A 162 14.63 5.84 -4.42
N ILE A 163 14.05 6.40 -3.37
CA ILE A 163 13.47 5.66 -2.25
C ILE A 163 12.01 6.09 -2.10
N GLN A 164 11.11 5.12 -2.01
CA GLN A 164 9.73 5.29 -1.59
C GLN A 164 9.47 4.41 -0.37
N ALA A 165 9.03 5.01 0.72
CA ALA A 165 8.77 4.32 1.98
C ALA A 165 7.38 4.67 2.50
N ALA A 166 6.66 3.69 3.04
CA ALA A 166 5.42 3.94 3.78
C ALA A 166 5.66 4.60 5.14
N GLY A 167 6.88 4.43 5.68
CA GLY A 167 7.34 5.09 6.90
C GLY A 167 8.28 6.27 6.64
N ASN A 168 9.15 6.52 7.62
CA ASN A 168 10.15 7.57 7.56
C ASN A 168 11.32 7.18 6.65
N VAL A 169 12.07 8.17 6.15
CA VAL A 169 13.32 7.92 5.42
C VAL A 169 14.46 8.62 6.13
N ILE A 170 15.48 7.86 6.52
CA ILE A 170 16.65 8.38 7.23
C ILE A 170 17.89 8.03 6.42
N VAL A 171 18.60 9.05 5.94
CA VAL A 171 19.85 8.91 5.17
C VAL A 171 20.99 9.41 6.03
N MET A 172 21.89 8.53 6.50
CA MET A 172 22.99 8.93 7.38
C MET A 172 24.08 9.75 6.66
N GLY A 173 24.04 9.81 5.32
CA GLY A 173 24.95 10.60 4.49
C GLY A 173 24.25 11.72 3.71
N THR A 174 24.65 11.87 2.45
CA THR A 174 24.13 12.88 1.53
C THR A 174 22.92 12.35 0.77
N LEU A 175 21.84 13.13 0.73
CA LEU A 175 20.62 12.86 -0.03
C LEU A 175 20.62 13.71 -1.29
N SER A 176 21.00 13.11 -2.42
CA SER A 176 20.95 13.73 -3.75
C SER A 176 19.86 13.13 -4.65
N GLY A 177 19.33 11.95 -4.31
CA GLY A 177 18.29 11.24 -5.07
C GLY A 177 16.86 11.65 -4.73
N GLN A 178 15.88 11.03 -5.39
CA GLN A 178 14.44 11.26 -5.12
C GLN A 178 13.98 10.49 -3.88
N VAL A 179 13.20 11.14 -3.03
CA VAL A 179 12.69 10.52 -1.80
C VAL A 179 11.21 10.82 -1.62
N THR A 180 10.45 9.76 -1.39
CA THR A 180 9.06 9.78 -0.92
C THR A 180 9.00 9.06 0.42
N ALA A 181 8.65 9.78 1.49
CA ALA A 181 8.31 9.20 2.78
C ALA A 181 6.79 9.20 2.98
N GLY A 182 6.28 8.37 3.88
CA GLY A 182 4.84 8.34 4.19
C GLY A 182 3.94 7.92 3.03
N TYR A 183 4.44 7.15 2.06
CA TYR A 183 3.63 6.71 0.92
C TYR A 183 2.49 5.76 1.38
N PRO A 184 1.26 5.89 0.84
CA PRO A 184 0.85 6.87 -0.16
C PRO A 184 0.35 8.21 0.41
N ASP A 185 -0.08 8.28 1.66
CA ASP A 185 -0.89 9.39 2.18
C ASP A 185 -0.63 9.73 3.67
N ASN A 186 0.56 9.42 4.21
CA ASN A 186 0.94 9.70 5.60
C ASN A 186 1.84 10.95 5.73
N ASP A 187 1.21 12.09 6.00
CA ASP A 187 1.90 13.38 6.15
C ASP A 187 2.65 13.52 7.50
N ASP A 188 2.41 12.62 8.46
CA ASP A 188 3.08 12.62 9.78
C ASP A 188 4.50 12.03 9.73
N CYS A 189 4.94 11.55 8.56
CA CYS A 189 6.28 11.05 8.34
C CYS A 189 7.31 12.16 8.20
N TYR A 190 8.58 11.78 8.26
CA TYR A 190 9.70 12.71 8.11
C TYR A 190 10.86 12.12 7.32
N ILE A 191 11.65 13.02 6.75
CA ILE A 191 12.89 12.70 6.03
C ILE A 191 14.07 13.31 6.80
N VAL A 192 15.09 12.52 7.12
CA VAL A 192 16.31 13.00 7.77
C VAL A 192 17.51 12.75 6.86
N ALA A 193 18.40 13.72 6.73
CA ALA A 193 19.70 13.52 6.12
C ALA A 193 20.79 14.33 6.80
N ASN A 194 22.04 13.87 6.72
CA ASN A 194 23.18 14.68 7.14
C ASN A 194 23.34 15.90 6.22
N GLN A 195 23.12 15.70 4.92
CA GLN A 195 23.13 16.75 3.90
C GLN A 195 22.03 16.51 2.87
N PHE A 196 21.33 17.57 2.48
CA PHE A 196 20.36 17.58 1.39
C PHE A 196 20.99 18.30 0.19
N ASP A 197 21.23 17.57 -0.90
CA ASP A 197 21.58 18.14 -2.20
C ASP A 197 20.37 18.19 -3.14
N ASN A 198 19.39 17.32 -2.91
CA ASN A 198 18.08 17.38 -3.56
C ASN A 198 17.07 18.10 -2.66
N HIS A 199 16.39 19.08 -3.26
CA HIS A 199 15.31 19.83 -2.64
C HIS A 199 13.96 19.52 -3.27
N ASP A 200 13.80 18.45 -4.04
CA ASP A 200 12.48 17.97 -4.48
C ASP A 200 12.16 16.70 -3.70
N LEU A 201 11.41 16.87 -2.62
CA LEU A 201 11.08 15.83 -1.64
C LEU A 201 9.58 15.62 -1.61
N THR A 202 9.13 14.42 -1.21
CA THR A 202 7.72 14.13 -0.98
C THR A 202 7.52 13.48 0.38
N ILE A 203 6.53 13.96 1.13
CA ILE A 203 6.07 13.35 2.37
C ILE A 203 4.55 13.24 2.28
N GLY A 204 4.04 12.00 2.29
CA GLY A 204 2.62 11.70 2.08
C GLY A 204 2.10 12.35 0.81
N SER A 205 1.17 13.29 0.98
CA SER A 205 0.52 14.04 -0.10
C SER A 205 1.23 15.33 -0.51
N VAL A 206 2.27 15.74 0.21
CA VAL A 206 2.96 17.03 0.00
C VAL A 206 4.30 16.82 -0.70
N SER A 207 4.48 17.48 -1.85
CA SER A 207 5.72 17.46 -2.63
C SER A 207 6.27 18.87 -2.85
N GLY A 208 7.59 19.00 -2.90
CA GLY A 208 8.27 20.21 -3.35
C GLY A 208 9.52 20.52 -2.54
N SER A 209 9.91 21.79 -2.60
CA SER A 209 11.10 22.28 -1.91
C SER A 209 10.83 22.72 -0.49
N PRO A 210 11.56 22.14 0.49
CA PRO A 210 11.33 22.48 1.87
C PRO A 210 11.82 23.88 2.20
N VAL A 211 11.05 24.60 3.01
CA VAL A 211 11.38 25.94 3.49
C VAL A 211 12.25 25.82 4.73
N GLU A 212 13.40 26.50 4.74
CA GLU A 212 14.25 26.56 5.94
C GLU A 212 13.63 27.51 6.99
N GLU A 213 13.22 26.96 8.13
CA GLU A 213 12.63 27.76 9.21
C GLU A 213 13.73 28.39 10.10
N LYS A 214 13.75 29.73 10.15
CA LYS A 214 14.76 30.51 10.87
C LYS A 214 14.39 30.81 12.32
N LYS A 215 13.14 30.57 12.72
CA LYS A 215 12.60 30.98 14.03
C LYS A 215 13.13 30.15 15.20
N TRP A 216 13.46 28.87 14.99
CA TRP A 216 13.96 27.97 16.05
C TRP A 216 15.49 27.87 16.12
N SER A 217 16.21 28.56 15.23
CA SER A 217 17.63 28.33 14.93
C SER A 217 18.58 29.41 15.46
N PHE A 218 18.25 30.07 16.58
CA PHE A 218 19.19 31.03 17.22
C PHE A 218 20.51 30.38 17.65
N ARG A 219 20.53 29.08 17.97
CA ARG A 219 21.75 28.30 18.31
C ARG A 219 22.35 27.52 17.14
N ALA A 220 21.61 27.32 16.04
CA ALA A 220 22.07 26.52 14.90
C ALA A 220 22.93 27.29 13.89
N ARG A 221 23.03 28.63 14.02
CA ARG A 221 23.87 29.50 13.17
C ARG A 221 25.36 29.13 13.12
N LYS A 222 25.85 28.23 13.97
CA LYS A 222 27.29 27.94 14.13
C LYS A 222 27.84 26.74 13.35
N SER A 223 27.02 25.92 12.68
CA SER A 223 27.55 24.78 11.89
C SER A 223 26.76 24.56 10.62
N LYS A 224 27.46 24.62 9.47
CA LYS A 224 26.88 24.44 8.12
C LYS A 224 26.46 22.97 7.83
N ASN A 225 26.97 22.01 8.60
CA ASN A 225 26.85 20.57 8.33
C ASN A 225 26.16 19.82 9.48
N LEU A 226 25.07 20.38 10.00
CA LEU A 226 24.24 19.64 10.95
C LEU A 226 23.23 18.78 10.19
N PRO A 227 22.96 17.55 10.65
CA PRO A 227 21.83 16.78 10.17
C PRO A 227 20.55 17.60 10.26
N ARG A 228 19.77 17.54 9.19
CA ARG A 228 18.49 18.23 9.09
C ARG A 228 17.37 17.22 8.95
N ALA A 229 16.20 17.62 9.40
CA ALA A 229 14.97 16.89 9.22
C ALA A 229 13.98 17.74 8.44
N VAL A 230 13.19 17.08 7.60
CA VAL A 230 12.09 17.65 6.83
C VAL A 230 10.81 16.96 7.25
N ALA A 231 9.77 17.74 7.54
CA ALA A 231 8.44 17.26 7.90
C ALA A 231 7.37 18.17 7.30
N VAL A 232 6.12 17.70 7.25
CA VAL A 232 4.98 18.52 6.87
C VAL A 232 4.50 19.33 8.08
N PHE A 233 4.36 20.64 7.90
CA PHE A 233 3.75 21.52 8.89
C PHE A 233 2.92 22.59 8.17
N GLU A 234 1.66 22.74 8.58
CA GLU A 234 0.69 23.66 7.95
C GLU A 234 0.60 23.50 6.41
N GLY A 235 0.71 22.26 5.92
CA GLY A 235 0.61 21.93 4.49
C GLY A 235 1.87 22.24 3.67
N ALA A 236 2.98 22.61 4.31
CA ALA A 236 4.26 22.87 3.67
C ALA A 236 5.36 21.94 4.20
N LEU A 237 6.36 21.66 3.37
CA LEU A 237 7.57 20.98 3.81
C LEU A 237 8.47 21.99 4.53
N ILE A 238 8.76 21.72 5.79
CA ILE A 238 9.63 22.55 6.63
C ILE A 238 10.92 21.79 6.93
N MET A 239 12.06 22.45 6.73
CA MET A 239 13.39 21.91 7.01
C MET A 239 14.04 22.62 8.20
N GLU A 240 14.52 21.83 9.16
CA GLU A 240 15.18 22.34 10.35
C GLU A 240 16.34 21.44 10.82
N PRO A 241 17.29 21.97 11.62
CA PRO A 241 18.31 21.16 12.26
C PRO A 241 17.70 20.12 13.20
N LEU A 242 18.15 18.86 13.09
CA LEU A 242 17.63 17.74 13.88
C LEU A 242 17.72 17.96 15.39
N SER A 243 18.72 18.71 15.87
CA SER A 243 18.98 18.95 17.29
C SER A 243 18.09 20.02 17.95
N SER A 244 17.34 20.81 17.18
CA SER A 244 16.66 22.00 17.73
C SER A 244 15.32 22.37 17.08
N GLY A 245 14.88 21.63 16.06
CA GLY A 245 13.64 21.92 15.33
C GLY A 245 12.36 21.31 15.93
N LEU A 246 11.27 21.46 15.17
CA LEU A 246 9.93 20.91 15.32
C LEU A 246 9.94 19.38 15.28
N VAL A 247 10.82 18.75 14.50
CA VAL A 247 10.81 17.28 14.34
C VAL A 247 10.96 16.56 15.68
N PRO A 248 11.93 16.86 16.56
CA PRO A 248 11.95 16.34 17.94
C PRO A 248 10.67 16.57 18.75
N GLN A 249 9.94 17.66 18.51
CA GLN A 249 8.69 17.98 19.22
C GLN A 249 7.49 17.22 18.63
N LEU A 250 7.50 16.96 17.32
CA LEU A 250 6.51 16.15 16.61
C LEU A 250 6.72 14.65 16.87
N THR A 251 7.97 14.20 16.95
CA THR A 251 8.34 12.80 17.22
C THR A 251 8.34 12.44 18.70
N GLY A 252 8.60 13.41 19.60
CA GLY A 252 8.62 13.22 21.06
C GLY A 252 7.25 13.00 21.70
N ARG A 253 6.14 13.23 21.00
CA ARG A 253 4.78 13.06 21.56
C ARG A 253 4.34 11.59 21.73
N LYS A 254 5.09 10.61 21.23
CA LYS A 254 4.72 9.18 21.28
C LYS A 254 5.41 8.35 22.37
N LEU A 255 6.36 8.89 23.13
CA LEU A 255 6.93 8.21 24.30
C LEU A 255 6.23 8.73 25.57
N LYS A 256 4.95 8.37 25.75
CA LYS A 256 4.43 8.25 27.11
C LYS A 256 4.93 6.91 27.62
N GLU A 257 5.84 6.99 28.58
CA GLU A 257 6.35 5.85 29.36
C GLU A 257 5.15 5.01 29.86
N GLU A 258 5.19 3.71 29.56
CA GLU A 258 4.48 2.69 30.32
C GLU A 258 5.25 2.38 31.61
#